data_AF-A0A2M8UBM0-F1
#
_entry.id   AF-A0A2M8UBM0-F1
#
_cell.length_a   1.000
_cell.length_b   1.000
_cell.length_c   1.000
_cell.angle_alpha   90.00
_cell.angle_beta   90.00
_cell.angle_gamma   90.00
#
_symmetry.space_group_name_H-M   'P 1'
#
loop_
_entity.id
_entity.type
_entity.pdbx_description
1 polymer ?
#
loop_
_entity_poly.entity_id
_entity_poly.type
_entity_poly.pdbx_seq_one_letter_code
_entity_poly.pdbx_strand_id
1 'polypeptide(L)'
;MTDQAAFEPISKQEVRTMLLAEHGVAVGEDDPILMSVTLHTAFMGDLARSLEAHRKAQNESFERAVVGVVESVTQSANKLRDALLDGAVRSVLNGVAQQSEALGTLQSKTKSQLIAQAVLTSLNWAAVITFFFILK
;
A
#
# COMPACT_ATOMS: atom_id res chain seq x y z
N MET A 1 -5.30 -26.98 8.88
CA MET A 1 -4.69 -27.38 7.60
C MET A 1 -4.86 -28.88 7.53
N THR A 2 -5.79 -29.33 6.67
CA THR A 2 -6.22 -30.72 6.58
C THR A 2 -5.06 -31.56 6.06
N ASP A 3 -4.65 -32.53 6.85
CA ASP A 3 -3.68 -33.56 6.49
C ASP A 3 -4.30 -34.39 5.35
N GLN A 4 -3.97 -34.03 4.10
CA GLN A 4 -4.40 -34.81 2.94
C GLN A 4 -3.48 -36.03 2.86
N ALA A 5 -4.06 -37.19 3.18
CA ALA A 5 -3.40 -38.48 3.04
C ALA A 5 -2.74 -38.57 1.66
N ALA A 6 -1.43 -38.84 1.66
CA ALA A 6 -0.69 -39.10 0.44
C ALA A 6 -1.39 -40.19 -0.37
N PHE A 7 -1.40 -40.08 -1.69
CA PHE A 7 -1.96 -41.12 -2.55
C PHE A 7 -1.22 -42.44 -2.30
N GLU A 8 -1.91 -43.40 -1.65
CA GLU A 8 -1.43 -44.77 -1.51
C GLU A 8 -1.99 -45.63 -2.65
N PRO A 9 -1.13 -46.12 -3.56
CA PRO A 9 -1.56 -47.00 -4.62
C PRO A 9 -2.02 -48.36 -4.05
N ILE A 10 -3.23 -48.78 -4.44
CA ILE A 10 -3.73 -50.13 -4.13
C ILE A 10 -2.82 -51.20 -4.77
N SER A 11 -2.49 -52.24 -4.02
CA SER A 11 -1.67 -53.35 -4.51
C SER A 11 -2.46 -54.32 -5.39
N LYS A 12 -1.79 -54.98 -6.34
CA LYS A 12 -2.41 -56.02 -7.20
C LYS A 12 -3.05 -57.16 -6.38
N GLN A 13 -2.46 -57.48 -5.23
CA GLN A 13 -2.96 -58.53 -4.33
C GLN A 13 -4.24 -58.11 -3.61
N GLU A 14 -4.34 -56.84 -3.20
CA GLU A 14 -5.58 -56.29 -2.63
C GLU A 14 -6.70 -56.29 -3.66
N VAL A 15 -6.44 -55.90 -4.91
CA VAL A 15 -7.45 -55.95 -5.97
C VAL A 15 -7.95 -57.37 -6.22
N ARG A 16 -7.04 -58.35 -6.26
CA ARG A 16 -7.44 -59.77 -6.39
C ARG A 16 -8.33 -60.21 -5.23
N THR A 17 -8.00 -59.78 -4.02
CA THR A 17 -8.76 -60.12 -2.82
C THR A 17 -10.15 -59.47 -2.84
N MET A 18 -10.25 -58.21 -3.28
CA MET A 18 -11.52 -57.50 -3.45
C MET A 18 -12.40 -58.12 -4.53
N LEU A 19 -11.85 -58.40 -5.71
CA LEU A 19 -12.62 -59.01 -6.82
C LEU A 19 -13.13 -60.41 -6.46
N LEU A 20 -12.35 -61.18 -5.70
CA LEU A 20 -12.79 -62.47 -5.18
C LEU A 20 -13.89 -62.31 -4.11
N ALA A 21 -13.77 -61.32 -3.22
CA ALA A 21 -14.72 -61.10 -2.14
C ALA A 21 -16.06 -60.52 -2.60
N GLU A 22 -16.06 -59.53 -3.51
CA GLU A 22 -17.29 -58.86 -3.98
C GLU A 22 -17.96 -59.58 -5.15
N HIS A 23 -17.18 -60.19 -6.03
CA HIS A 23 -17.71 -60.72 -7.30
C HIS A 23 -17.48 -62.22 -7.46
N GLY A 24 -16.76 -62.88 -6.54
CA GLY A 24 -16.46 -64.30 -6.64
C GLY A 24 -15.53 -64.67 -7.79
N VAL A 25 -14.86 -63.70 -8.41
CA VAL A 25 -14.01 -63.91 -9.59
C VAL A 25 -12.56 -64.10 -9.14
N ALA A 26 -12.00 -65.27 -9.45
CA ALA A 26 -10.58 -65.54 -9.26
C ALA A 26 -9.78 -65.07 -10.48
N VAL A 27 -8.93 -64.06 -10.27
CA VAL A 27 -8.18 -63.38 -11.33
C VAL A 27 -6.73 -63.88 -11.35
N GLY A 28 -6.25 -64.32 -12.53
CA GLY A 28 -4.86 -64.77 -12.75
C GLY A 28 -3.88 -63.61 -12.91
N GLU A 29 -2.57 -63.86 -12.82
CA GLU A 29 -1.55 -62.80 -12.93
C GLU A 29 -1.53 -62.10 -14.30
N ASP A 30 -1.86 -62.81 -15.38
CA ASP A 30 -1.89 -62.29 -16.76
C ASP A 30 -3.25 -61.69 -17.15
N ASP A 31 -4.15 -61.47 -16.19
CA ASP A 31 -5.47 -60.96 -16.49
C ASP A 31 -5.43 -59.47 -16.91
N PRO A 32 -6.09 -59.10 -18.03
CA PRO A 32 -6.14 -57.72 -18.51
C PRO A 32 -6.71 -56.73 -17.49
N ILE A 33 -7.55 -57.17 -16.56
CA ILE A 33 -8.09 -56.33 -15.47
C ILE A 33 -6.97 -55.86 -14.55
N LEU A 34 -6.03 -56.74 -14.17
CA LEU A 34 -4.89 -56.36 -13.32
C LEU A 34 -3.90 -55.46 -14.08
N MET A 35 -3.82 -55.61 -15.40
CA MET A 35 -3.05 -54.70 -16.25
C MET A 35 -3.67 -53.30 -16.28
N SER A 36 -5.01 -53.20 -16.39
CA SER A 36 -5.74 -51.93 -16.30
C SER A 36 -5.56 -51.24 -14.95
N VAL A 37 -5.60 -52.00 -13.85
CA VAL A 37 -5.33 -51.49 -12.50
C VAL A 37 -3.92 -50.94 -12.41
N THR A 38 -2.92 -51.66 -12.92
CA THR A 38 -1.52 -51.22 -12.90
C THR A 38 -1.35 -49.88 -13.65
N LEU A 39 -1.96 -49.75 -14.84
CA LEU A 39 -1.94 -48.52 -15.61
C LEU A 39 -2.65 -47.36 -14.91
N HIS A 40 -3.83 -47.63 -14.32
CA HIS A 40 -4.59 -46.63 -13.59
C HIS A 40 -3.83 -46.13 -12.37
N THR A 41 -3.23 -47.05 -11.60
CA THR A 41 -2.42 -46.73 -10.43
C THR A 41 -1.19 -45.88 -10.80
N ALA A 42 -0.51 -46.21 -11.90
CA ALA A 42 0.59 -45.40 -12.42
C ALA A 42 0.13 -43.99 -12.82
N PHE A 43 -0.99 -43.90 -13.55
CA PHE A 43 -1.59 -42.62 -13.94
C PHE A 43 -1.98 -41.76 -12.73
N MET A 44 -2.59 -42.36 -11.71
CA MET A 44 -2.96 -41.66 -10.48
C MET A 44 -1.73 -41.15 -9.71
N GLY A 45 -0.63 -41.92 -9.73
CA GLY A 45 0.65 -41.47 -9.19
C GLY A 45 1.23 -40.27 -9.94
N ASP A 46 1.14 -40.27 -11.27
CA ASP A 46 1.56 -39.12 -12.10
C ASP A 46 0.68 -37.90 -11.87
N LEU A 47 -0.63 -38.11 -11.77
CA LEU A 47 -1.60 -37.06 -11.48
C LEU A 47 -1.34 -36.44 -10.11
N ALA A 48 -1.11 -37.25 -9.07
CA ALA A 48 -0.78 -36.78 -7.73
C ALA A 48 0.49 -35.93 -7.71
N ARG A 49 1.54 -36.36 -8.42
CA ARG A 49 2.78 -35.58 -8.56
C ARG A 49 2.56 -34.26 -9.30
N SER A 50 1.76 -34.26 -10.36
CA SER A 50 1.41 -33.05 -11.11
C SER A 50 0.59 -32.07 -10.25
N LEU A 51 -0.36 -32.57 -9.48
CA LEU A 51 -1.16 -31.76 -8.55
C LEU A 51 -0.30 -31.12 -7.47
N GLU A 52 0.64 -31.86 -6.88
CA GLU A 52 1.53 -31.29 -5.86
C GLU A 52 2.47 -30.23 -6.45
N ALA A 53 2.99 -30.45 -7.67
CA ALA A 53 3.78 -29.44 -8.38
C ALA A 53 2.95 -28.18 -8.66
N HIS A 54 1.70 -28.33 -9.09
CA HIS A 54 0.79 -27.21 -9.31
C HIS A 54 0.45 -26.46 -8.01
N ARG A 55 0.20 -27.18 -6.92
CA ARG A 55 -0.07 -26.59 -5.61
C ARG A 55 1.11 -25.76 -5.13
N LYS A 56 2.33 -26.29 -5.27
CA LYS A 56 3.55 -25.55 -4.93
C LYS A 56 3.70 -24.29 -5.78
N ALA A 57 3.53 -24.40 -7.10
CA ALA A 57 3.61 -23.26 -8.01
C ALA A 57 2.53 -22.19 -7.72
N GLN A 58 1.31 -22.60 -7.37
CA GLN A 58 0.24 -21.69 -6.97
C GLN A 58 0.58 -20.95 -5.67
N ASN A 59 1.08 -21.66 -4.66
CA ASN A 59 1.51 -21.02 -3.41
C ASN A 59 2.64 -20.01 -3.64
N GLU A 60 3.66 -20.37 -4.43
CA GLU A 60 4.76 -19.45 -4.78
C GLU A 60 4.26 -18.25 -5.61
N SER A 61 3.28 -18.46 -6.49
CA SER A 61 2.66 -17.36 -7.25
C SER A 61 1.84 -16.45 -6.35
N PHE A 62 1.08 -17.03 -5.41
CA PHE A 62 0.25 -16.29 -4.47
C PHE A 62 1.12 -15.47 -3.51
N GLU A 63 2.18 -16.05 -2.97
CA GLU A 63 3.13 -15.36 -2.09
C GLU A 63 3.77 -14.17 -2.80
N ARG A 64 4.26 -14.36 -4.04
CA ARG A 64 4.80 -13.26 -4.86
C ARG A 64 3.76 -12.17 -5.14
N ALA A 65 2.52 -12.55 -5.44
CA ALA A 65 1.45 -11.59 -5.68
C ALA A 65 1.13 -10.77 -4.42
N VAL A 66 1.04 -11.41 -3.25
CA VAL A 66 0.79 -10.75 -1.97
C VAL A 66 1.93 -9.79 -1.62
N VAL A 67 3.19 -10.22 -1.74
CA VAL A 67 4.35 -9.35 -1.51
C VAL A 67 4.33 -8.14 -2.46
N GLY A 68 4.07 -8.36 -3.75
CA GLY A 68 3.97 -7.28 -4.73
C GLY A 68 2.86 -6.26 -4.44
N VAL A 69 1.70 -6.74 -3.96
CA VAL A 69 0.60 -5.85 -3.53
C VAL A 69 1.00 -5.03 -2.30
N VAL A 70 1.58 -5.67 -1.28
CA VAL A 70 2.03 -4.96 -0.05
C VAL A 70 3.07 -3.90 -0.39
N GLU A 71 4.03 -4.21 -1.26
CA GLU A 71 5.05 -3.27 -1.70
C GLU A 71 4.46 -2.11 -2.50
N SER A 72 3.52 -2.37 -3.42
CA SER A 72 2.82 -1.34 -4.20
C SER A 72 1.99 -0.41 -3.31
N VAL A 73 1.27 -0.97 -2.33
CA VAL A 73 0.51 -0.19 -1.35
C VAL A 73 1.45 0.67 -0.50
N THR A 74 2.55 0.11 -0.02
CA THR A 74 3.56 0.83 0.78
C THR A 74 4.18 1.98 -0.03
N GLN A 75 4.54 1.72 -1.30
CA GLN A 75 5.08 2.74 -2.19
C GLN A 75 4.07 3.87 -2.45
N SER A 76 2.79 3.52 -2.65
CA SER A 76 1.72 4.49 -2.86
C SER A 76 1.46 5.33 -1.61
N ALA A 77 1.49 4.71 -0.43
CA ALA A 77 1.38 5.41 0.85
C ALA A 77 2.54 6.38 1.08
N ASN A 78 3.78 5.97 0.75
CA ASN A 78 4.95 6.84 0.83
C ASN A 78 4.85 8.03 -0.14
N LYS A 79 4.47 7.79 -1.40
CA LYS A 79 4.25 8.87 -2.37
C LYS A 79 3.17 9.85 -1.90
N LEU A 80 2.08 9.34 -1.31
CA LEU A 80 1.02 10.18 -0.75
C LEU A 80 1.53 11.01 0.43
N ARG A 81 2.28 10.39 1.35
CA ARG A 81 2.94 11.10 2.46
C ARG A 81 3.84 12.21 1.95
N ASP A 82 4.69 11.93 0.97
CA ASP A 82 5.64 12.91 0.42
C ASP A 82 4.91 14.06 -0.27
N ALA A 83 3.86 13.76 -1.04
CA ALA A 83 3.03 14.78 -1.67
C ALA A 83 2.28 15.66 -0.65
N LEU A 84 1.79 15.07 0.44
CA LEU A 84 1.16 15.81 1.53
C LEU A 84 2.16 16.68 2.29
N LEU A 85 3.38 16.18 2.55
CA LEU A 85 4.44 16.95 3.19
C LEU A 85 4.90 18.11 2.30
N ASP A 86 5.15 17.88 1.00
CA ASP A 86 5.53 18.94 0.07
C ASP A 86 4.42 19.99 -0.06
N GLY A 87 3.16 19.55 -0.16
CA GLY A 87 1.99 20.44 -0.19
C GLY A 87 1.84 21.27 1.09
N ALA A 88 1.98 20.65 2.26
CA ALA A 88 1.89 21.33 3.55
C ALA A 88 3.03 22.34 3.74
N VAL A 89 4.27 21.95 3.40
CA VAL A 89 5.45 22.84 3.47
C VAL A 89 5.27 24.03 2.53
N ARG A 90 4.85 23.81 1.29
CA ARG A 90 4.54 24.89 0.34
C ARG A 90 3.45 25.81 0.85
N SER A 91 2.39 25.27 1.45
CA SER A 91 1.30 26.06 2.00
C SER A 91 1.77 26.96 3.16
N VAL A 92 2.59 26.42 4.07
CA VAL A 92 3.16 27.20 5.17
C VAL A 92 4.10 28.28 4.64
N LEU A 93 4.98 27.94 3.69
CA LEU A 93 5.92 28.88 3.09
C LEU A 93 5.19 30.03 2.39
N ASN A 94 4.15 29.72 1.61
CA ASN A 94 3.32 30.71 0.94
C ASN A 94 2.57 31.60 1.95
N GLY A 95 2.03 31.02 3.03
CA GLY A 95 1.39 31.78 4.10
C GLY A 95 2.35 32.75 4.79
N VAL A 96 3.57 32.31 5.08
CA VAL A 96 4.63 33.15 5.67
C VAL A 96 5.05 34.27 4.71
N ALA A 97 5.23 33.96 3.43
CA ALA A 97 5.57 34.96 2.41
C ALA A 97 4.47 36.03 2.28
N GLN A 98 3.21 35.62 2.21
CA GLN A 98 2.06 36.52 2.13
C GLN A 98 1.91 37.38 3.40
N GLN A 99 2.14 36.80 4.58
CA GLN A 99 2.11 37.54 5.83
C GLN A 99 3.29 38.52 5.94
N SER A 100 4.47 38.16 5.45
CA SER A 100 5.63 39.06 5.38
C SER A 100 5.37 40.25 4.45
N GLU A 101 4.76 40.02 3.29
CA GLU A 101 4.36 41.07 2.35
C GLU A 101 3.29 42.01 2.97
N ALA A 102 2.28 41.44 3.63
CA ALA A 102 1.28 42.20 4.37
C ALA A 102 1.92 43.04 5.50
N LEU A 103 2.89 42.49 6.22
CA LEU A 103 3.64 43.22 7.26
C LEU A 103 4.51 44.33 6.67
N GLY A 104 5.15 44.13 5.52
CA GLY A 104 5.95 45.17 4.84
C GLY A 104 5.09 46.33 4.33
N THR A 105 3.92 46.03 3.78
CA THR A 105 2.95 47.06 3.34
C THR A 105 2.33 47.80 4.52
N LEU A 106 2.03 47.11 5.63
CA LEU A 106 1.58 47.74 6.87
C LEU A 106 2.68 48.63 7.46
N GLN A 107 3.92 48.16 7.56
CA GLN A 107 5.03 48.93 8.12
C GLN A 107 5.29 50.22 7.33
N SER A 108 5.24 50.15 6.00
CA SER A 108 5.42 51.34 5.15
C SER A 108 4.27 52.35 5.30
N LYS A 109 3.02 51.87 5.38
CA LYS A 109 1.85 52.72 5.66
C LYS A 109 1.93 53.36 7.05
N THR A 110 2.30 52.60 8.08
CA THR A 110 2.45 53.11 9.45
C THR A 110 3.56 54.15 9.53
N LYS A 111 4.71 53.95 8.85
CA LYS A 111 5.77 54.96 8.76
C LYS A 111 5.27 56.26 8.11
N SER A 112 4.55 56.15 7.00
CA SER A 112 3.97 57.31 6.31
C SER A 112 2.98 58.06 7.21
N GLN A 113 2.11 57.35 7.93
CA GLN A 113 1.17 57.95 8.87
C GLN A 113 1.88 58.63 10.05
N LEU A 114 2.93 58.03 10.59
CA LEU A 114 3.73 58.63 11.67
C LEU A 114 4.42 59.92 11.21
N ILE A 115 4.96 59.95 9.99
CA ILE A 115 5.54 61.18 9.42
C ILE A 115 4.47 62.26 9.27
N ALA A 116 3.28 61.91 8.75
CA ALA A 116 2.18 62.87 8.62
C ALA A 116 1.74 63.43 9.98
N GLN A 117 1.62 62.60 11.01
CA GLN A 117 1.32 63.02 12.38
C GLN A 117 2.43 63.89 12.98
N ALA A 118 3.70 63.55 12.75
CA ALA A 118 4.84 64.33 13.22
C ALA A 118 4.85 65.74 12.59
N VAL A 119 4.57 65.83 11.28
CA VAL A 119 4.46 67.11 10.57
C VAL A 119 3.31 67.94 11.15
N LEU A 120 2.11 67.36 11.30
CA LEU A 120 0.96 68.08 11.86
C LEU A 120 1.22 68.57 13.29
N THR A 121 1.86 67.74 14.12
CA THR A 121 2.18 68.08 15.51
C THR A 121 3.23 69.20 15.55
N SER A 122 4.26 69.14 14.71
CA SER A 122 5.28 70.18 14.63
C SER A 122 4.71 71.52 14.17
N LEU A 123 3.80 71.53 13.19
CA LEU A 123 3.11 72.72 12.73
C LEU A 123 2.21 73.32 13.82
N ASN A 124 1.51 72.47 14.58
CA ASN A 124 0.68 72.91 15.70
C ASN A 124 1.53 73.59 16.79
N TRP A 125 2.67 72.99 17.15
CA TRP A 125 3.62 73.61 18.09
C TRP A 125 4.19 74.93 17.58
N ALA A 126 4.53 75.04 16.29
CA ALA A 126 4.99 76.29 15.68
C ALA A 126 3.92 77.40 15.71
N ALA A 127 2.65 77.06 15.49
CA ALA A 127 1.53 77.99 15.62
C ALA A 127 1.37 78.50 17.06
N VAL A 128 1.51 77.62 18.06
CA VAL A 128 1.46 78.02 19.49
C VAL A 128 2.61 78.98 19.83
N ILE A 129 3.83 78.70 19.36
CA ILE A 129 5.00 79.56 19.61
C ILE A 129 4.81 80.94 18.97
N THR A 130 4.32 81.01 17.74
CA THR A 130 4.09 82.29 17.05
C THR A 130 3.01 83.12 17.73
N PHE A 131 1.90 82.50 18.18
CA PHE A 131 0.89 83.19 18.98
C PHE A 131 1.45 83.74 20.30
N PHE A 132 2.31 82.98 20.99
CA PHE A 132 2.95 83.44 22.23
C PHE A 132 3.84 84.67 22.01
N PHE A 133 4.56 84.74 20.87
CA PHE A 133 5.36 85.91 20.52
C PHE A 133 4.55 87.14 20.09
N ILE A 134 3.34 86.95 19.55
CA ILE A 134 2.44 88.06 19.17
C ILE A 134 1.72 88.65 20.38
N LEU A 135 1.41 87.84 21.40
CA LEU A 135 0.72 88.29 22.62
C LEU A 135 1.65 88.94 23.67
N LYS A 136 2.97 88.88 23.48
CA LYS A 136 3.98 89.40 24.40
C LYS A 136 4.50 90.75 23.91
#